data_AF-A0A662WVR2-F1
#
_entry.id   AF-A0A662WVR2-F1
#
_cell.length_a   1.000
_cell.length_b   1.000
_cell.length_c   1.000
_cell.angle_alpha   90.00
_cell.angle_beta   90.00
_cell.angle_gamma   90.00
#
_symmetry.space_group_name_H-M   'P 1'
#
loop_
_entity.id
_entity.type
_entity.pdbx_description
1 polymer ?
#
loop_
_entity_poly.entity_id
_entity_poly.type
_entity_poly.pdbx_seq_one_letter_code
_entity_poly.pdbx_strand_id
1 'polypeptide(L)'
;MPIQQGSHGFTLAESVFTIASALGDEHFTTWLEVVYENQERFWNKATKDQTPMQVTSELRTLAQTTFPSLTDEQWEEGMTGYGGTRADQQTRATWKYTCTRRIAGTPQYTLNGVPFEAADSSWELEDWLKVIDPLVQVNKDEL
;
A
#
# COMPACT_ATOMS: atom_id res chain seq x y z
N MET A 1 -0.45 5.25 0.38
CA MET A 1 -1.41 4.12 0.41
C MET A 1 -1.72 3.75 -1.03
N PRO A 2 -1.64 2.47 -1.43
CA PRO A 2 -2.11 2.01 -2.73
C PRO A 2 -3.60 2.35 -2.85
N ILE A 3 -3.97 3.04 -3.93
CA ILE A 3 -5.35 3.46 -4.11
C ILE A 3 -6.26 2.26 -4.40
N GLN A 4 -7.46 2.34 -3.85
CA GLN A 4 -8.53 1.34 -3.94
C GLN A 4 -9.29 1.37 -5.28
N GLN A 5 -8.71 1.90 -6.34
CA GLN A 5 -9.37 1.97 -7.64
C GLN A 5 -8.96 0.76 -8.46
N GLY A 6 -9.94 -0.07 -8.82
CA GLY A 6 -9.79 -1.43 -9.35
C GLY A 6 -10.55 -2.43 -8.47
N SER A 7 -11.16 -3.46 -9.06
CA SER A 7 -12.01 -4.45 -8.36
C SER A 7 -11.33 -5.16 -7.19
N HIS A 8 -9.98 -5.13 -7.13
CA HIS A 8 -9.18 -5.75 -6.07
C HIS A 8 -8.18 -4.81 -5.39
N GLY A 9 -8.29 -3.48 -5.56
CA GLY A 9 -7.41 -2.53 -4.87
C GLY A 9 -7.41 -2.70 -3.35
N PHE A 10 -8.52 -3.16 -2.78
CA PHE A 10 -8.65 -3.50 -1.36
C PHE A 10 -7.80 -4.69 -0.97
N THR A 11 -7.98 -5.79 -1.69
CA THR A 11 -7.25 -7.04 -1.47
C THR A 11 -5.74 -6.83 -1.64
N LEU A 12 -5.32 -6.01 -2.60
CA LEU A 12 -3.91 -5.64 -2.77
C LEU A 12 -3.38 -4.86 -1.56
N ALA A 13 -4.10 -3.84 -1.08
CA ALA A 13 -3.70 -3.09 0.10
C ALA A 13 -3.68 -3.95 1.38
N GLU A 14 -4.63 -4.86 1.53
CA GLU A 14 -4.68 -5.83 2.63
C GLU A 14 -3.45 -6.76 2.63
N SER A 15 -3.00 -7.20 1.45
CA SER A 15 -1.80 -8.01 1.32
C SER A 15 -0.54 -7.29 1.81
N VAL A 16 -0.49 -5.96 1.66
CA VAL A 16 0.65 -5.16 2.13
C VAL A 16 0.74 -5.17 3.65
N PHE A 17 -0.38 -5.02 4.36
CA PHE A 17 -0.41 -5.16 5.82
C PHE A 17 -0.12 -6.58 6.28
N THR A 18 -0.55 -7.57 5.50
CA THR A 18 -0.28 -8.99 5.79
C THR A 18 1.21 -9.28 5.75
N ILE A 19 1.91 -8.88 4.68
CA ILE A 19 3.35 -9.10 4.54
C ILE A 19 4.13 -8.37 5.63
N ALA A 20 3.84 -7.08 5.87
CA ALA A 20 4.51 -6.32 6.91
C ALA A 20 4.32 -6.95 8.31
N SER A 21 3.11 -7.44 8.61
CA SER A 21 2.82 -8.11 9.89
C SER A 21 3.51 -9.48 10.02
N ALA A 22 3.59 -10.24 8.92
CA ALA A 22 4.13 -11.60 8.93
C ALA A 22 5.66 -11.64 8.91
N LEU A 23 6.29 -10.75 8.13
CA LEU A 23 7.73 -10.80 7.82
C LEU A 23 8.51 -9.59 8.34
N GLY A 24 7.83 -8.51 8.75
CA GLY A 24 8.45 -7.27 9.21
C GLY A 24 8.32 -6.11 8.20
N ASP A 25 8.35 -4.89 8.73
CA ASP A 25 8.17 -3.65 7.96
C ASP A 25 9.24 -3.44 6.88
N GLU A 26 10.42 -4.04 7.03
CA GLU A 26 11.51 -3.97 6.05
C GLU A 26 11.14 -4.61 4.70
N HIS A 27 10.13 -5.50 4.66
CA HIS A 27 9.65 -6.15 3.44
C HIS A 27 8.58 -5.32 2.71
N PHE A 28 8.11 -4.22 3.32
CA PHE A 28 7.04 -3.38 2.78
C PHE A 28 7.34 -2.87 1.37
N THR A 29 8.51 -2.26 1.17
CA THR A 29 8.86 -1.62 -0.11
C THR A 29 8.99 -2.67 -1.21
N THR A 30 9.68 -3.78 -0.93
CA THR A 30 9.83 -4.89 -1.89
C THR A 30 8.49 -5.46 -2.31
N TRP A 31 7.57 -5.69 -1.37
CA TRP A 31 6.25 -6.19 -1.72
C TRP A 31 5.42 -5.18 -2.50
N LEU A 32 5.50 -3.91 -2.13
CA LEU A 32 4.79 -2.84 -2.83
C LEU A 32 5.24 -2.74 -4.29
N GLU A 33 6.54 -2.83 -4.56
CA GLU A 33 7.10 -2.86 -5.92
C GLU A 33 6.57 -4.05 -6.73
N VAL A 34 6.61 -5.27 -6.16
CA VAL A 34 6.08 -6.48 -6.82
C VAL A 34 4.59 -6.34 -7.14
N VAL A 35 3.81 -5.77 -6.23
CA VAL A 35 2.38 -5.51 -6.46
C VAL A 35 2.18 -4.52 -7.62
N TYR A 36 2.95 -3.43 -7.67
CA TYR A 36 2.88 -2.45 -8.77
C TYR A 36 3.27 -3.07 -10.11
N GLU A 37 4.33 -3.87 -10.17
CA GLU A 37 4.75 -4.58 -11.39
C GLU A 37 3.69 -5.57 -11.90
N ASN A 38 2.90 -6.15 -10.99
CA ASN A 38 1.87 -7.13 -11.32
C ASN A 38 0.44 -6.54 -11.35
N GLN A 39 0.27 -5.23 -11.16
CA GLN A 39 -1.04 -4.61 -10.92
C GLN A 39 -2.06 -4.89 -12.05
N GLU A 40 -1.60 -4.95 -13.30
CA GLU A 40 -2.46 -5.20 -14.48
C GLU A 40 -3.14 -6.57 -14.43
N ARG A 41 -2.50 -7.56 -13.79
CA ARG A 41 -3.05 -8.91 -13.61
C ARG A 41 -4.26 -8.92 -12.67
N PHE A 42 -4.30 -7.96 -11.75
CA PHE A 42 -5.36 -7.83 -10.75
C PHE A 42 -6.38 -6.74 -11.13
N TRP A 43 -6.34 -6.25 -12.36
CA TRP A 43 -7.24 -5.21 -12.85
C TRP A 43 -8.56 -5.78 -13.37
N ASN A 44 -9.58 -4.92 -13.46
CA ASN A 44 -10.99 -5.27 -13.69
C ASN A 44 -11.24 -6.31 -14.78
N LYS A 45 -10.53 -6.21 -15.92
CA LYS A 45 -10.75 -7.13 -17.05
C LYS A 45 -10.13 -8.51 -16.80
N ALA A 46 -8.96 -8.56 -16.18
CA ALA A 46 -8.20 -9.78 -15.95
C ALA A 46 -8.88 -10.67 -14.89
N THR A 47 -9.52 -10.04 -13.89
CA THR A 47 -10.12 -10.75 -12.76
C THR A 47 -11.65 -10.81 -12.81
N LYS A 48 -12.27 -10.45 -13.94
CA LYS A 48 -13.74 -10.28 -14.05
C LYS A 48 -14.55 -11.53 -13.67
N ASP A 49 -13.98 -12.72 -13.89
CA ASP A 49 -14.59 -14.01 -13.59
C ASP A 49 -13.96 -14.71 -12.38
N GLN A 50 -13.07 -14.02 -11.65
CA GLN A 50 -12.39 -14.56 -10.47
C GLN A 50 -13.19 -14.24 -9.19
N THR A 51 -13.29 -15.24 -8.32
CA THR A 51 -13.77 -15.06 -6.94
C THR A 51 -12.70 -14.37 -6.08
N PRO A 52 -13.09 -13.71 -4.98
CA PRO A 52 -12.12 -13.15 -4.02
C PRO A 52 -11.09 -14.17 -3.51
N MET A 53 -11.51 -15.44 -3.36
CA MET A 53 -10.61 -16.53 -2.97
C MET A 53 -9.56 -16.84 -4.03
N GLN A 54 -9.94 -16.84 -5.30
CA GLN A 54 -9.00 -17.09 -6.40
C GLN A 54 -7.96 -15.96 -6.49
N VAL A 55 -8.39 -14.70 -6.35
CA VAL A 55 -7.48 -13.55 -6.29
C VAL A 55 -6.53 -13.66 -5.11
N THR A 56 -7.04 -14.03 -3.94
CA THR A 56 -6.22 -14.21 -2.73
C THR A 56 -5.20 -15.34 -2.91
N SER A 57 -5.57 -16.44 -3.55
CA SER A 57 -4.66 -17.55 -3.85
C SER A 57 -3.59 -17.17 -4.87
N GLU A 58 -3.94 -16.36 -5.87
CA GLU A 58 -2.97 -15.86 -6.86
C GLU A 58 -1.97 -14.90 -6.20
N LEU A 59 -2.44 -14.01 -5.33
CA LEU A 59 -1.57 -13.15 -4.53
C LEU A 59 -0.67 -13.94 -3.57
N ARG A 60 -1.18 -14.99 -2.94
CA ARG A 60 -0.36 -15.89 -2.12
C ARG A 60 0.79 -16.48 -2.92
N THR A 61 0.49 -16.96 -4.12
CA THR A 61 1.51 -17.55 -5.01
C THR A 61 2.59 -16.53 -5.35
N LEU A 62 2.19 -15.30 -5.68
CA LEU A 62 3.12 -14.21 -5.97
C LEU A 62 3.96 -13.84 -4.72
N ALA A 63 3.32 -13.77 -3.56
CA ALA A 63 3.97 -13.47 -2.29
C ALA A 63 4.99 -14.54 -1.89
N GLN A 64 4.65 -15.83 -2.00
CA GLN A 64 5.56 -16.94 -1.69
C GLN A 64 6.71 -17.07 -2.71
N THR A 65 6.47 -16.68 -3.96
CA THR A 65 7.55 -16.57 -4.97
C THR A 65 8.54 -15.47 -4.58
N THR A 66 8.04 -14.35 -4.06
CA THR A 66 8.86 -13.21 -3.63
C THR A 66 9.57 -13.49 -2.29
N PHE A 67 8.85 -14.13 -1.36
CA PHE A 67 9.29 -14.42 0.00
C PHE A 67 9.11 -15.92 0.27
N PRO A 68 10.09 -16.77 -0.08
CA PRO A 68 10.00 -18.22 0.12
C PRO A 68 9.84 -18.65 1.58
N SER A 69 10.14 -17.77 2.54
CA SER A 69 9.93 -18.00 3.98
C SER A 69 8.49 -17.77 4.45
N LEU A 70 7.63 -17.18 3.61
CA LEU A 70 6.23 -16.93 3.94
C LEU A 70 5.44 -18.25 3.97
N THR A 71 4.96 -18.62 5.15
CA THR A 71 4.13 -19.81 5.32
C THR A 71 2.68 -19.57 4.92
N ASP A 72 1.95 -20.65 4.63
CA ASP A 72 0.51 -20.58 4.37
C ASP A 72 -0.24 -20.04 5.60
N GLU A 73 0.16 -20.46 6.80
CA GLU A 73 -0.45 -20.01 8.07
C GLU A 73 -0.30 -18.49 8.26
N GLN A 74 0.90 -17.95 8.06
CA GLN A 74 1.15 -16.50 8.13
C GLN A 74 0.34 -15.72 7.08
N TRP A 75 0.15 -16.27 5.89
CA TRP A 75 -0.68 -15.65 4.86
C TRP A 75 -2.16 -15.65 5.27
N GLU A 76 -2.67 -16.79 5.72
CA GLU A 76 -4.08 -16.99 6.07
C GLU A 76 -4.51 -16.17 7.31
N GLU A 77 -3.57 -15.83 8.20
CA GLU A 77 -3.82 -14.88 9.31
C GLU A 77 -4.24 -13.49 8.83
N GLY A 78 -3.69 -13.04 7.68
CA GLY A 78 -3.96 -11.73 7.11
C GLY A 78 -4.97 -11.73 5.97
N MET A 79 -4.99 -12.79 5.15
CA MET A 79 -5.67 -12.83 3.85
C MET A 79 -6.66 -14.00 3.75
N THR A 80 -7.90 -13.77 4.17
CA THR A 80 -8.97 -14.79 4.15
C THR A 80 -9.81 -14.77 2.87
N GLY A 81 -9.73 -13.71 2.06
CA GLY A 81 -10.58 -13.49 0.89
C GLY A 81 -12.02 -13.03 1.21
N TYR A 82 -12.40 -12.96 2.49
CA TYR A 82 -13.69 -12.44 2.94
C TYR A 82 -13.57 -11.44 4.12
N GLY A 83 -12.34 -11.07 4.50
CA GLY A 83 -12.03 -10.10 5.54
C GLY A 83 -12.14 -10.64 6.97
N GLY A 84 -12.24 -9.73 7.94
CA GLY A 84 -12.32 -10.06 9.37
C GLY A 84 -10.96 -10.22 10.07
N THR A 85 -9.86 -10.09 9.33
CA THR A 85 -8.48 -10.16 9.86
C THR A 85 -8.04 -8.81 10.44
N ARG A 86 -6.90 -8.82 11.14
CA ARG A 86 -6.24 -7.57 11.57
C ARG A 86 -5.81 -6.72 10.37
N ALA A 87 -5.37 -7.35 9.28
CA ALA A 87 -4.99 -6.67 8.04
C ALA A 87 -6.19 -5.99 7.36
N ASP A 88 -7.37 -6.64 7.30
CA ASP A 88 -8.62 -6.01 6.83
C ASP A 88 -8.97 -4.78 7.67
N GLN A 89 -8.87 -4.87 8.99
CA GLN A 89 -9.14 -3.74 9.89
C GLN A 89 -8.17 -2.58 9.68
N GLN A 90 -6.87 -2.86 9.55
CA GLN A 90 -5.85 -1.84 9.26
C GLN A 90 -6.08 -1.19 7.89
N THR A 91 -6.46 -1.98 6.89
CA THR A 91 -6.79 -1.47 5.55
C THR A 91 -7.98 -0.52 5.61
N ARG A 92 -9.06 -0.90 6.30
CA ARG A 92 -10.24 -0.04 6.50
C ARG A 92 -9.91 1.22 7.31
N ALA A 93 -9.10 1.11 8.36
CA ALA A 93 -8.73 2.23 9.20
C ALA A 93 -7.90 3.24 8.40
N THR A 94 -6.89 2.76 7.66
CA THR A 94 -6.05 3.60 6.80
C THR A 94 -6.91 4.27 5.71
N TRP A 95 -7.81 3.52 5.06
CA TRP A 95 -8.74 4.07 4.05
C TRP A 95 -9.60 5.22 4.62
N LYS A 96 -10.20 5.01 5.79
CA LYS A 96 -10.97 6.07 6.47
C LYS A 96 -10.08 7.28 6.77
N TYR A 97 -8.86 7.04 7.26
CA TYR A 97 -7.89 8.08 7.57
C TYR A 97 -7.48 8.93 6.35
N THR A 98 -7.38 8.33 5.16
CA THR A 98 -7.11 9.08 3.92
C THR A 98 -8.34 9.85 3.46
N CYS A 99 -9.54 9.27 3.58
CA CYS A 99 -10.79 9.97 3.25
C CYS A 99 -11.01 11.22 4.11
N THR A 100 -10.70 11.18 5.41
CA THR A 100 -10.82 12.38 6.27
C THR A 100 -9.86 13.49 5.89
N ARG A 101 -8.81 13.18 5.12
CA ARG A 101 -7.84 14.12 4.56
C ARG A 101 -8.13 14.51 3.12
N ARG A 102 -9.32 14.16 2.60
CA ARG A 102 -9.76 14.45 1.23
C ARG A 102 -8.84 13.85 0.15
N ILE A 103 -8.10 12.79 0.49
CA ILE A 103 -7.31 12.06 -0.50
C ILE A 103 -8.27 11.23 -1.35
N ALA A 104 -8.38 11.60 -2.63
CA ALA A 104 -9.31 11.00 -3.59
C ALA A 104 -8.62 10.38 -4.81
N GLY A 105 -7.31 10.62 -4.95
CA GLY A 105 -6.46 10.18 -6.07
C GLY A 105 -5.02 9.92 -5.62
N THR A 106 -4.21 9.32 -6.49
CA THR A 106 -2.79 9.07 -6.26
C THR A 106 -1.97 9.46 -7.49
N PRO A 107 -0.76 9.98 -7.32
CA PRO A 107 -0.22 10.43 -6.03
C PRO A 107 -0.91 11.71 -5.53
N GLN A 108 -0.96 11.86 -4.20
CA GLN A 108 -1.31 13.12 -3.52
C GLN A 108 -0.41 13.25 -2.31
N TYR A 109 0.07 14.45 -2.06
CA TYR A 109 1.10 14.70 -1.05
C TYR A 109 0.59 15.60 0.06
N THR A 110 1.09 15.37 1.27
CA THR A 110 0.87 16.24 2.42
C THR A 110 2.20 16.59 3.05
N LEU A 111 2.40 17.85 3.40
CA LEU A 111 3.58 18.35 4.12
C LEU A 111 3.14 18.75 5.53
N ASN A 112 3.66 18.07 6.56
CA ASN A 112 3.28 18.26 7.96
C ASN A 112 1.75 18.24 8.22
N GLY A 113 1.04 17.36 7.52
CA GLY A 113 -0.41 17.18 7.66
C GLY A 113 -1.27 18.15 6.84
N VAL A 114 -0.66 19.07 6.09
CA VAL A 114 -1.35 20.01 5.19
C VAL A 114 -1.23 19.51 3.75
N PRO A 115 -2.29 19.54 2.92
CA PRO A 115 -2.21 19.22 1.49
C PRO A 115 -1.11 20.03 0.79
N PHE A 116 -0.31 19.36 -0.03
CA PHE A 116 0.82 19.96 -0.73
C PHE A 116 0.64 19.83 -2.25
N GLU A 117 -0.05 20.82 -2.83
CA GLU A 117 -0.46 20.84 -4.24
C GLU A 117 0.66 21.28 -5.21
N ALA A 118 1.83 21.68 -4.69
CA ALA A 118 2.95 22.09 -5.54
C ALA A 118 3.66 20.89 -6.20
N ALA A 119 3.54 19.70 -5.61
CA ALA A 119 4.15 18.47 -6.11
C ALA A 119 3.19 17.59 -6.90
N ASP A 120 3.73 16.90 -7.89
CA ASP A 120 3.03 15.87 -8.66
C ASP A 120 3.91 14.62 -8.86
N SER A 121 3.51 13.70 -9.75
CA SER A 121 4.26 12.45 -10.01
C SER A 121 5.57 12.65 -10.77
N SER A 122 5.86 13.86 -11.26
CA SER A 122 7.09 14.18 -12.01
C SER A 122 8.21 14.72 -11.13
N TRP A 123 7.93 15.01 -9.86
CA TRP A 123 8.93 15.50 -8.92
C TRP A 123 9.98 14.45 -8.60
N GLU A 124 11.23 14.82 -8.79
CA GLU A 124 12.40 14.01 -8.43
C GLU A 124 12.84 14.30 -6.99
N LEU A 125 13.78 13.50 -6.46
CA LEU A 125 14.29 13.65 -5.09
C LEU A 125 14.82 15.07 -4.83
N GLU A 126 15.50 15.67 -5.80
CA GLU A 126 16.07 17.01 -5.67
C GLU A 126 15.00 18.10 -5.48
N ASP A 127 13.81 17.92 -6.04
CA ASP A 127 12.70 18.86 -5.86
C ASP A 127 12.09 18.74 -4.46
N TRP A 128 12.00 17.52 -3.94
CA TRP A 128 11.61 17.27 -2.56
C TRP A 128 12.58 17.87 -1.55
N LEU A 129 13.89 17.68 -1.77
CA LEU A 129 14.92 18.21 -0.87
C LEU A 129 14.87 19.75 -0.77
N LYS A 130 14.62 20.45 -1.88
CA LYS A 130 14.48 21.93 -1.87
C LYS A 130 13.36 22.42 -0.94
N VAL A 131 12.29 21.63 -0.76
CA VAL A 131 11.15 21.98 0.08
C VAL A 131 11.35 21.51 1.52
N ILE A 132 11.86 20.29 1.71
CA ILE A 132 11.94 19.63 3.02
C ILE A 132 13.15 20.12 3.81
N ASP A 133 14.32 20.27 3.18
CA ASP A 133 15.56 20.61 3.89
C ASP A 133 15.45 21.90 4.71
N PRO A 134 14.91 23.02 4.17
CA PRO A 134 14.75 24.24 4.96
C PRO A 134 13.89 24.05 6.21
N LEU A 135 12.82 23.25 6.12
CA LEU A 135 11.92 22.97 7.25
C LEU A 135 12.60 22.14 8.34
N VAL A 136 13.46 21.21 7.93
CA VAL A 136 14.24 20.38 8.86
C VAL A 136 15.31 21.22 9.57
N GLN A 137 16.00 22.12 8.84
CA GLN A 137 17.05 22.94 9.46
C GLN A 137 16.46 23.96 10.45
N VAL A 138 15.36 24.63 10.11
CA VAL A 138 14.69 25.57 11.03
C VAL A 138 14.32 24.90 12.35
N ASN A 139 13.85 23.65 12.32
CA ASN A 139 13.48 22.92 13.53
C ASN A 139 14.69 22.43 14.36
N LYS A 140 15.91 22.42 13.81
CA LYS A 140 17.13 22.07 14.56
C LYS A 140 17.66 23.22 15.39
N ASP A 141 17.40 24.45 14.97
CA ASP A 141 17.84 25.66 15.68
C ASP A 141 16.93 26.00 16.88
N GLU A 142 15.76 25.36 17.00
CA GLU A 142 14.79 25.53 18.09
C GLU A 142 14.87 24.46 19.19
N LEU A 143 15.80 23.49 19.08
CA LEU A 143 16.05 22.40 20.04
C LEU A 143 17.43 22.53 20.70
#